data_AF-A0A1A2M2Y8-F1
#
_entry.id   AF-A0A1A2M2Y8-F1
#
_cell.length_a   1.000
_cell.length_b   1.000
_cell.length_c   1.000
_cell.angle_alpha   90.00
_cell.angle_beta   90.00
_cell.angle_gamma   90.00
#
_symmetry.space_group_name_H-M   'P 1'
#
loop_
_entity.id
_entity.type
_entity.pdbx_description
1 polymer ?
#
loop_
_entity_poly.entity_id
_entity_poly.type
_entity_poly.pdbx_seq_one_letter_code
_entity_poly.pdbx_strand_id
1 'polypeptide(L)'
;MLRSHAAGSLRSSDAGQQVTLAGWVARRRDHGGVIFIDLRDASGIAQVVFRNAEVLAQAHRLRAEFCVAVTGVVEIRPEGNANPEIATGDIEVNVDSLTVLGDSAPLPFQLDEPAGEELRLKYRYLDLRRDGPAAALRLRSNVNAAARAVLAGHDFVEIETPTITRSTPEGARDFLVPARLHPGSFYALPQSPQLFKQLLMVAGMERYYQIARCYRDEDFRADRQPEFTQLDMEMSFVDAEDIIAISEEILTALWALIGYQVPTPIPRITYAEAMRRFGSDKPDMRFGLELVECTEFFSDTTFRVFQAPYVGAVVMPGGASQPRRTLDGWQEWAKQRGHRGLAYVLVGDDGTLAGPVAKNLSDTEREGLAAHVGAKPGDCIFFSAGPPKSSRALLGAARGEIASRLDMIDPDAWAFVWVVDPPLFEPADEATAAGDVAVGSGAWTAVHHAFTSPKPEFSDVVDTDPGSVLADAYDIVCNGNEIGGGSIRIHRRDIQERVFAVMGLDQAEAEEKFGFLLEAFTFGAPPHGGIAFGWDRINALLSRVDSIREVIAFPKTGGGVDPLTDAPAPITAQQRRESGIDAKPEKVDRA
;
A
#
# COMPACT_ATOMS: atom_id res chain seq x y z
N MET A 1 26.36 -32.20 -5.64
CA MET A 1 25.67 -30.98 -6.10
C MET A 1 26.16 -30.64 -7.50
N LEU A 2 25.33 -30.04 -8.35
CA LEU A 2 25.71 -29.59 -9.71
C LEU A 2 26.69 -28.40 -9.70
N ARG A 3 26.71 -27.59 -8.64
CA ARG A 3 27.67 -26.49 -8.44
C ARG A 3 28.50 -26.73 -7.18
N SER A 4 29.71 -26.18 -7.18
CA SER A 4 30.65 -26.18 -6.05
C SER A 4 30.65 -24.85 -5.29
N HIS A 5 30.47 -23.73 -6.02
CA HIS A 5 30.54 -22.37 -5.49
C HIS A 5 29.37 -21.55 -6.05
N ALA A 6 29.07 -20.42 -5.39
CA ALA A 6 28.17 -19.42 -5.94
C ALA A 6 28.98 -18.49 -6.86
N ALA A 7 28.41 -18.06 -7.98
CA ALA A 7 29.16 -17.29 -8.98
C ALA A 7 29.74 -15.99 -8.38
N GLY A 8 28.92 -15.23 -7.64
CA GLY A 8 29.31 -13.96 -7.00
C GLY A 8 30.21 -14.09 -5.78
N SER A 9 30.49 -15.30 -5.27
CA SER A 9 31.33 -15.48 -4.08
C SER A 9 32.82 -15.58 -4.37
N LEU A 10 33.23 -15.79 -5.62
CA LEU A 10 34.64 -15.99 -5.98
C LEU A 10 35.48 -14.72 -5.74
N ARG A 11 36.70 -14.89 -5.23
CA ARG A 11 37.66 -13.83 -4.93
C ARG A 11 39.06 -14.23 -5.39
N SER A 12 40.00 -13.28 -5.36
CA SER A 12 41.43 -13.52 -5.68
C SER A 12 42.07 -14.60 -4.80
N SER A 13 41.54 -14.85 -3.60
CA SER A 13 41.96 -15.96 -2.73
C SER A 13 41.66 -17.35 -3.31
N ASP A 14 40.76 -17.43 -4.30
CA ASP A 14 40.33 -18.68 -4.91
C ASP A 14 41.17 -19.05 -6.15
N ALA A 15 42.13 -18.19 -6.54
CA ALA A 15 42.97 -18.42 -7.70
C ALA A 15 43.72 -19.76 -7.64
N GLY A 16 43.73 -20.48 -8.75
CA GLY A 16 44.30 -21.82 -8.90
C GLY A 16 43.36 -22.96 -8.49
N GLN A 17 42.21 -22.67 -7.87
CA GLN A 17 41.24 -23.71 -7.51
C GLN A 17 40.36 -24.08 -8.71
N GLN A 18 40.05 -25.36 -8.85
CA GLN A 18 39.04 -25.83 -9.79
C GLN A 18 37.64 -25.69 -9.17
N VAL A 19 36.74 -25.05 -9.92
CA VAL A 19 35.37 -24.77 -9.48
C VAL A 19 34.37 -25.18 -10.56
N THR A 20 33.22 -25.68 -10.13
CA THR A 20 32.02 -25.81 -10.96
C THR A 20 31.00 -24.73 -10.57
N LEU A 21 30.58 -23.93 -11.54
CA LEU A 21 29.53 -22.92 -11.42
C LEU A 21 28.32 -23.31 -12.27
N ALA A 22 27.12 -22.95 -11.83
CA ALA A 22 25.89 -23.14 -12.60
C ALA A 22 25.02 -21.89 -12.51
N GLY A 23 24.49 -21.42 -13.64
CA GLY A 23 23.74 -20.18 -13.71
C GLY A 23 23.31 -19.85 -15.14
N TRP A 24 23.05 -18.56 -15.39
CA TRP A 24 22.62 -18.06 -16.69
C TRP A 24 23.70 -17.22 -17.35
N VAL A 25 23.83 -17.34 -18.66
CA VAL A 25 24.67 -16.46 -19.48
C VAL A 25 24.01 -15.07 -19.52
N ALA A 26 24.48 -14.12 -18.71
CA ALA A 26 23.95 -12.76 -18.70
C ALA A 26 24.34 -12.00 -19.97
N ARG A 27 25.63 -12.05 -20.32
CA ARG A 27 26.18 -11.45 -21.54
C ARG A 27 27.22 -12.38 -22.16
N ARG A 28 27.39 -12.29 -23.47
CA ARG A 28 28.43 -13.00 -24.22
C ARG A 28 29.20 -12.00 -25.08
N ARG A 29 30.52 -12.10 -25.05
CA ARG A 29 31.46 -11.31 -25.87
C ARG A 29 32.38 -12.27 -26.62
N ASP A 30 32.52 -12.08 -27.92
CA ASP A 30 33.29 -12.95 -28.81
C ASP A 30 34.38 -12.14 -29.50
N HIS A 31 35.65 -12.49 -29.24
CA HIS A 31 36.82 -11.87 -29.84
C HIS A 31 37.52 -12.82 -30.84
N GLY A 32 36.78 -13.78 -31.42
CA GLY A 32 37.25 -14.73 -32.42
C GLY A 32 37.99 -15.92 -31.82
N GLY A 33 39.14 -15.68 -31.18
CA GLY A 33 39.96 -16.74 -30.56
C GLY A 33 39.62 -17.03 -29.10
N VAL A 34 38.80 -16.19 -28.48
CA VAL A 34 38.39 -16.28 -27.07
C VAL A 34 36.94 -15.81 -26.94
N ILE A 35 36.14 -16.55 -26.17
CA ILE A 35 34.80 -16.15 -25.78
C ILE A 35 34.78 -15.84 -24.29
N PHE A 36 34.12 -14.75 -23.93
CA PHE A 36 33.83 -14.38 -22.55
C PHE A 36 32.31 -14.43 -22.35
N ILE A 37 31.90 -14.98 -21.21
CA ILE A 37 30.54 -14.82 -20.72
C ILE A 37 30.56 -14.24 -19.31
N ASP A 38 29.53 -13.47 -19.01
CA ASP A 38 29.18 -13.12 -17.64
C ASP A 38 28.18 -14.17 -17.16
N LEU A 39 28.59 -15.05 -16.24
CA LEU A 39 27.74 -16.08 -15.67
C LEU A 39 27.07 -15.54 -14.40
N ARG A 40 25.74 -15.43 -14.43
CA ARG A 40 24.92 -14.90 -13.33
C ARG A 40 24.24 -16.03 -12.56
N ASP A 41 24.29 -15.98 -11.24
CA ASP A 41 23.39 -16.70 -10.35
C ASP A 41 22.82 -15.77 -9.26
N ALA A 42 22.11 -16.32 -8.28
CA ALA A 42 21.49 -15.52 -7.23
C ALA A 42 22.47 -14.73 -6.34
N SER A 43 23.77 -15.10 -6.34
CA SER A 43 24.81 -14.45 -5.54
C SER A 43 25.54 -13.32 -6.28
N GLY A 44 25.36 -13.21 -7.60
CA GLY A 44 26.02 -12.21 -8.43
C GLY A 44 26.53 -12.78 -9.76
N ILE A 45 27.57 -12.15 -10.29
CA ILE A 45 28.15 -12.45 -11.60
C ILE A 45 29.61 -12.90 -11.43
N ALA A 46 30.06 -13.86 -12.22
CA ALA A 46 31.47 -14.17 -12.46
C ALA A 46 31.78 -14.16 -13.96
N GLN A 47 32.94 -13.63 -14.35
CA GLN A 47 33.41 -13.77 -15.72
C GLN A 47 33.95 -15.18 -15.93
N VAL A 48 33.55 -15.78 -17.05
CA VAL A 48 33.95 -17.11 -17.46
C VAL A 48 34.52 -17.01 -18.88
N VAL A 49 35.70 -17.61 -19.10
CA VAL A 49 36.46 -17.48 -20.34
C VAL A 49 36.70 -18.85 -20.99
N PHE A 50 36.53 -18.92 -22.31
CA PHE A 50 36.74 -20.12 -23.10
C PHE A 50 37.92 -19.90 -24.04
N ARG A 51 39.01 -20.64 -23.82
CA ARG A 51 40.26 -20.55 -24.61
C ARG A 51 40.58 -21.83 -25.38
N ASN A 52 40.22 -22.99 -24.83
CA ASN A 52 40.51 -24.29 -25.42
C ASN A 52 39.56 -24.60 -26.59
N ALA A 53 40.09 -25.13 -27.70
CA ALA A 53 39.33 -25.30 -28.95
C ALA A 53 38.05 -26.14 -28.79
N GLU A 54 38.07 -27.18 -27.96
CA GLU A 54 36.94 -28.09 -27.75
C GLU A 54 35.76 -27.41 -27.04
N VAL A 55 36.01 -26.67 -25.97
CA VAL A 55 34.98 -25.90 -25.25
C VAL A 55 34.61 -24.61 -25.97
N LEU A 56 35.54 -23.99 -26.70
CA LEU A 56 35.28 -22.80 -27.51
C LEU A 56 34.26 -23.09 -28.62
N ALA A 57 34.40 -24.23 -29.30
CA ALA A 57 33.43 -24.70 -30.29
C ALA A 57 32.01 -24.83 -29.71
N GLN A 58 31.90 -25.32 -28.47
CA GLN A 58 30.62 -25.39 -27.76
C GLN A 58 30.12 -24.00 -27.38
N ALA A 59 31.00 -23.13 -26.88
CA ALA A 59 30.68 -21.78 -26.42
C ALA A 59 30.13 -20.85 -27.52
N HIS A 60 30.47 -21.06 -28.80
CA HIS A 60 29.89 -20.30 -29.92
C HIS A 60 28.36 -20.42 -30.03
N ARG A 61 27.77 -21.51 -29.51
CA ARG A 61 26.31 -21.70 -29.49
C ARG A 61 25.62 -20.89 -28.40
N LEU A 62 26.35 -20.47 -27.36
CA LEU A 62 25.76 -19.78 -26.22
C LEU A 62 25.13 -18.45 -26.65
N ARG A 63 23.97 -18.16 -26.08
CA ARG A 63 23.26 -16.88 -26.20
C ARG A 63 22.87 -16.39 -24.81
N ALA A 64 22.38 -15.16 -24.74
CA ALA A 64 21.85 -14.60 -23.52
C ALA A 64 20.78 -15.53 -22.91
N GLU A 65 20.82 -15.64 -21.59
CA GLU A 65 19.91 -16.41 -20.75
C GLU A 65 19.93 -17.94 -20.96
N PHE A 66 20.93 -18.48 -21.66
CA PHE A 66 21.20 -19.93 -21.62
C PHE A 66 21.54 -20.35 -20.19
N CYS A 67 20.90 -21.41 -19.70
CA CYS A 67 21.23 -22.04 -18.42
C CYS A 67 22.37 -23.03 -18.64
N VAL A 68 23.49 -22.84 -17.96
CA VAL A 68 24.72 -23.62 -18.17
C VAL A 68 25.35 -24.03 -16.85
N ALA A 69 26.09 -25.12 -16.89
CA ALA A 69 27.09 -25.48 -15.89
C ALA A 69 28.48 -25.44 -16.54
N VAL A 70 29.43 -24.82 -15.87
CA VAL A 70 30.83 -24.72 -16.30
C VAL A 70 31.74 -25.25 -15.21
N THR A 71 32.74 -26.05 -15.55
CA THR A 71 33.85 -26.39 -14.65
C THR A 71 35.14 -25.84 -15.22
N GLY A 72 35.94 -25.21 -14.38
CA GLY A 72 37.19 -24.58 -14.79
C GLY A 72 38.04 -24.14 -13.62
N VAL A 73 39.18 -23.53 -13.91
CA VAL A 73 40.13 -23.04 -12.90
C VAL A 73 39.97 -21.54 -12.72
N VAL A 74 39.93 -21.07 -11.48
CA VAL A 74 39.92 -19.63 -11.17
C VAL A 74 41.30 -19.05 -11.46
N GLU A 75 41.35 -17.99 -12.24
CA GLU A 75 42.58 -17.26 -12.60
C GLU A 75 42.44 -15.78 -12.22
N ILE A 76 43.56 -15.15 -11.89
CA ILE A 76 43.61 -13.68 -11.76
C ILE A 76 43.49 -13.10 -13.17
N ARG A 77 42.65 -12.08 -13.33
CA ARG A 77 42.53 -11.40 -14.63
C ARG A 77 43.87 -10.77 -15.02
N PRO A 78 44.18 -10.71 -16.33
CA PRO A 78 45.36 -9.99 -16.79
C PRO A 78 45.37 -8.52 -16.35
N GLU A 79 46.56 -7.95 -16.22
CA GLU A 79 46.73 -6.54 -15.88
C GLU A 79 45.93 -5.62 -16.81
N GLY A 80 45.17 -4.68 -16.24
CA GLY A 80 44.27 -3.79 -16.98
C GLY A 80 42.85 -4.33 -17.23
N ASN A 81 42.57 -5.60 -16.93
CA ASN A 81 41.26 -6.23 -17.17
C ASN A 81 40.39 -6.43 -15.91
N ALA A 82 40.86 -5.95 -14.76
CA ALA A 82 40.07 -5.94 -13.52
C ALA A 82 38.83 -5.07 -13.68
N ASN A 83 37.69 -5.51 -13.16
CA ASN A 83 36.43 -4.75 -13.17
C ASN A 83 36.05 -4.29 -11.76
N PRO A 84 36.31 -3.02 -11.38
CA PRO A 84 36.04 -2.53 -10.04
C PRO A 84 34.54 -2.48 -9.69
N GLU A 85 33.65 -2.56 -10.68
CA GLU A 85 32.19 -2.46 -10.50
C GLU A 85 31.56 -3.76 -9.96
N ILE A 86 32.27 -4.89 -9.97
CA ILE A 86 31.75 -6.18 -9.49
C ILE A 86 32.70 -6.85 -8.49
N ALA A 87 32.13 -7.55 -7.50
CA ALA A 87 32.91 -8.18 -6.43
C ALA A 87 33.85 -9.31 -6.91
N THR A 88 33.62 -9.87 -8.09
CA THR A 88 34.44 -10.90 -8.75
C THR A 88 35.38 -10.28 -9.80
N GLY A 89 35.57 -8.96 -9.75
CA GLY A 89 36.21 -8.17 -10.80
C GLY A 89 37.67 -8.50 -11.07
N ASP A 90 38.38 -9.02 -10.08
CA ASP A 90 39.80 -9.34 -10.16
C ASP A 90 40.08 -10.76 -10.71
N ILE A 91 39.04 -11.59 -10.87
CA ILE A 91 39.17 -12.99 -11.28
C ILE A 91 38.36 -13.34 -12.52
N GLU A 92 38.73 -14.42 -13.18
CA GLU A 92 37.93 -15.10 -14.20
C GLU A 92 38.03 -16.63 -14.04
N VAL A 93 37.06 -17.38 -14.57
CA VAL A 93 37.12 -18.85 -14.58
C VAL A 93 37.47 -19.33 -15.99
N ASN A 94 38.64 -19.94 -16.14
CA ASN A 94 39.09 -20.55 -17.40
C ASN A 94 38.49 -21.95 -17.54
N VAL A 95 37.61 -22.13 -18.53
CA VAL A 95 36.72 -23.29 -18.61
C VAL A 95 37.42 -24.52 -19.20
N ASP A 96 37.28 -25.63 -18.48
CA ASP A 96 37.66 -26.98 -18.92
C ASP A 96 36.47 -27.75 -19.50
N SER A 97 35.26 -27.54 -18.95
CA SER A 97 34.04 -28.20 -19.41
C SER A 97 32.81 -27.30 -19.36
N LEU A 98 31.95 -27.44 -20.36
CA LEU A 98 30.68 -26.74 -20.50
C LEU A 98 29.56 -27.76 -20.69
N THR A 99 28.47 -27.60 -19.93
CA THR A 99 27.22 -28.30 -20.16
C THR A 99 26.10 -27.28 -20.29
N VAL A 100 25.37 -27.33 -21.40
CA VAL A 100 24.14 -26.54 -21.54
C VAL A 100 23.01 -27.32 -20.90
N LEU A 101 22.46 -26.77 -19.81
CA LEU A 101 21.38 -27.35 -19.03
C LEU A 101 20.01 -27.02 -19.63
N GLY A 102 19.90 -25.84 -20.24
CA GLY A 102 18.71 -25.41 -20.96
C GLY A 102 19.03 -24.27 -21.92
N ASP A 103 18.73 -24.48 -23.19
CA ASP A 103 18.80 -23.44 -24.21
C ASP A 103 17.74 -22.35 -23.97
N SER A 104 18.02 -21.14 -24.42
CA SER A 104 17.08 -20.01 -24.34
C SER A 104 16.71 -19.50 -25.74
N ALA A 105 15.43 -19.23 -25.96
CA ALA A 105 14.99 -18.51 -27.15
C ALA A 105 15.43 -17.03 -27.10
N PRO A 106 15.38 -16.28 -28.23
CA PRO A 106 15.54 -14.83 -28.19
C PRO A 106 14.58 -14.21 -27.19
N LEU A 107 15.09 -13.28 -26.37
CA LEU A 107 14.30 -12.69 -25.28
C LEU A 107 13.23 -11.74 -25.83
N PRO A 108 12.05 -11.70 -25.21
CA PRO A 108 11.01 -10.71 -25.54
C PRO A 108 11.43 -9.28 -25.18
N PHE A 109 12.34 -9.12 -24.21
CA PHE A 109 13.01 -7.86 -23.86
C PHE A 109 14.38 -8.17 -23.25
N GLN A 110 15.33 -7.24 -23.36
CA GLN A 110 16.63 -7.37 -22.69
C GLN A 110 16.49 -7.07 -21.20
N LEU A 111 17.26 -7.77 -20.36
CA LEU A 111 17.16 -7.62 -18.90
C LEU A 111 17.70 -6.28 -18.38
N ASP A 112 18.58 -5.63 -19.14
CA ASP A 112 19.19 -4.34 -18.87
C ASP A 112 18.47 -3.16 -19.53
N GLU A 113 17.38 -3.41 -20.26
CA GLU A 113 16.57 -2.36 -20.90
C GLU A 113 15.20 -2.21 -20.21
N PRO A 114 14.63 -1.00 -20.19
CA PRO A 114 13.26 -0.81 -19.74
C PRO A 114 12.28 -1.48 -20.73
N ALA A 115 11.34 -2.25 -20.20
CA ALA A 115 10.24 -2.85 -20.94
C ALA A 115 8.90 -2.31 -20.43
N GLY A 116 7.90 -2.23 -21.32
CA GLY A 116 6.55 -1.84 -20.94
C GLY A 116 5.94 -2.82 -19.91
N GLU A 117 5.11 -2.30 -19.01
CA GLU A 117 4.53 -3.08 -17.90
C GLU A 117 3.84 -4.36 -18.38
N GLU A 118 2.98 -4.27 -19.40
CA GLU A 118 2.25 -5.43 -19.94
C GLU A 118 3.18 -6.56 -20.39
N LEU A 119 4.27 -6.22 -21.09
CA LEU A 119 5.25 -7.19 -21.55
C LEU A 119 6.02 -7.80 -20.37
N ARG A 120 6.38 -6.98 -19.38
CA ARG A 120 7.06 -7.43 -18.15
C ARG A 120 6.19 -8.41 -17.36
N LEU A 121 4.89 -8.13 -17.22
CA LEU A 121 3.97 -8.99 -16.49
C LEU A 121 3.70 -10.30 -17.27
N LYS A 122 3.56 -10.24 -18.59
CA LYS A 122 3.43 -11.44 -19.43
C LYS A 122 4.62 -12.40 -19.33
N TYR A 123 5.82 -11.85 -19.19
CA TYR A 123 7.06 -12.62 -19.01
C TYR A 123 7.67 -12.39 -17.62
N ARG A 124 6.84 -12.34 -16.57
CA ARG A 124 7.28 -11.98 -15.20
C ARG A 124 8.41 -12.85 -14.68
N TYR A 125 8.46 -14.12 -15.07
CA TYR A 125 9.57 -15.03 -14.75
C TYR A 125 10.93 -14.64 -15.35
N LEU A 126 10.96 -13.86 -16.43
CA LEU A 126 12.17 -13.21 -16.96
C LEU A 126 12.41 -11.85 -16.29
N ASP A 127 11.35 -11.08 -16.06
CA ASP A 127 11.46 -9.78 -15.37
C ASP A 127 12.07 -9.92 -13.96
N LEU A 128 11.69 -10.98 -13.24
CA LEU A 128 12.25 -11.33 -11.92
C LEU A 128 13.71 -11.80 -11.95
N ARG A 129 14.34 -11.93 -13.13
CA ARG A 129 15.79 -12.14 -13.24
C ARG A 129 16.59 -10.85 -13.17
N ARG A 130 15.94 -9.70 -13.35
CA ARG A 130 16.55 -8.37 -13.28
C ARG A 130 16.82 -7.99 -11.83
N ASP A 131 17.88 -7.22 -11.58
CA ASP A 131 18.34 -6.95 -10.23
C ASP A 131 17.29 -6.23 -9.37
N GLY A 132 16.60 -5.22 -9.91
CA GLY A 132 15.55 -4.48 -9.18
C GLY A 132 14.39 -5.35 -8.69
N PRO A 133 13.59 -5.96 -9.60
CA PRO A 133 12.48 -6.84 -9.22
C PRO A 133 12.90 -8.01 -8.32
N ALA A 134 14.08 -8.59 -8.57
CA ALA A 134 14.59 -9.69 -7.75
C ALA A 134 15.01 -9.22 -6.34
N ALA A 135 15.61 -8.04 -6.21
CA ALA A 135 15.98 -7.45 -4.93
C ALA A 135 14.72 -7.10 -4.11
N ALA A 136 13.67 -6.57 -4.75
CA ALA A 136 12.40 -6.27 -4.12
C ALA A 136 11.75 -7.51 -3.46
N LEU A 137 11.71 -8.65 -4.17
CA LEU A 137 11.19 -9.90 -3.58
C LEU A 137 12.06 -10.47 -2.45
N ARG A 138 13.39 -10.32 -2.55
CA ARG A 138 14.30 -10.73 -1.47
C ARG A 138 14.14 -9.83 -0.24
N LEU A 139 14.01 -8.52 -0.44
CA LEU A 139 13.74 -7.57 0.63
C LEU A 139 12.41 -7.91 1.32
N ARG A 140 11.36 -8.23 0.55
CA ARG A 140 10.08 -8.70 1.11
C ARG A 140 10.23 -9.94 1.98
N SER A 141 11.05 -10.91 1.58
CA SER A 141 11.33 -12.07 2.42
C SER A 141 11.98 -11.67 3.75
N ASN A 142 12.92 -10.71 3.73
CA ASN A 142 13.58 -10.22 4.94
C ASN A 142 12.62 -9.42 5.83
N VAL A 143 11.75 -8.60 5.23
CA VAL A 143 10.68 -7.85 5.91
C VAL A 143 9.74 -8.81 6.66
N ASN A 144 9.31 -9.89 6.00
CA ASN A 144 8.51 -10.94 6.65
C ASN A 144 9.24 -11.55 7.86
N ALA A 145 10.53 -11.85 7.72
CA ALA A 145 11.32 -12.47 8.78
C ALA A 145 11.53 -11.51 9.97
N ALA A 146 11.80 -10.24 9.70
CA ALA A 146 11.98 -9.22 10.73
C ALA A 146 10.71 -9.00 11.57
N ALA A 147 9.54 -8.91 10.92
CA ALA A 147 8.27 -8.80 11.62
C ALA A 147 7.99 -10.00 12.53
N ARG A 148 8.17 -11.22 11.99
CA ARG A 148 8.03 -12.45 12.78
C ARG A 148 8.99 -12.50 13.97
N ALA A 149 10.22 -12.02 13.82
CA ALA A 149 11.19 -12.00 14.90
C ALA A 149 10.77 -11.08 16.05
N VAL A 150 10.22 -9.90 15.75
CA VAL A 150 9.66 -8.99 16.77
C VAL A 150 8.48 -9.66 17.47
N LEU A 151 7.51 -10.15 16.71
CA LEU A 151 6.29 -10.77 17.24
C LEU A 151 6.57 -12.01 18.11
N ALA A 152 7.48 -12.88 17.66
CA ALA A 152 7.93 -14.03 18.43
C ALA A 152 8.68 -13.61 19.72
N GLY A 153 9.41 -12.49 19.69
CA GLY A 153 10.05 -11.91 20.87
C GLY A 153 9.06 -11.39 21.92
N HIS A 154 7.81 -11.15 21.52
CA HIS A 154 6.70 -10.69 22.36
C HIS A 154 5.64 -11.78 22.57
N ASP A 155 6.01 -13.05 22.42
CA ASP A 155 5.15 -14.23 22.68
C ASP A 155 3.86 -14.27 21.85
N PHE A 156 3.82 -13.64 20.68
CA PHE A 156 2.70 -13.79 19.76
C PHE A 156 2.69 -15.18 19.11
N VAL A 157 1.49 -15.71 18.88
CA VAL A 157 1.26 -16.99 18.20
C VAL A 157 0.86 -16.76 16.75
N GLU A 158 1.60 -17.36 15.80
CA GLU A 158 1.20 -17.38 14.38
C GLU A 158 0.08 -18.41 14.20
N ILE A 159 -1.13 -17.96 13.86
CA ILE A 159 -2.29 -18.86 13.69
C ILE A 159 -2.90 -18.63 12.29
N GLU A 160 -3.05 -19.71 11.52
CA GLU A 160 -3.71 -19.64 10.21
C GLU A 160 -5.23 -19.59 10.37
N THR A 161 -5.89 -18.70 9.62
CA THR A 161 -7.36 -18.58 9.62
C THR A 161 -7.96 -19.06 8.29
N PRO A 162 -9.20 -19.58 8.27
CA PRO A 162 -9.83 -20.05 7.05
C PRO A 162 -9.96 -18.96 5.97
N THR A 163 -9.75 -19.32 4.70
CA THR A 163 -9.98 -18.45 3.53
C THR A 163 -11.27 -18.75 2.79
N ILE A 164 -11.97 -19.83 3.15
CA ILE A 164 -13.28 -20.20 2.61
C ILE A 164 -14.28 -19.94 3.73
N THR A 165 -14.91 -18.77 3.70
CA THR A 165 -15.69 -18.22 4.82
C THR A 165 -17.16 -18.03 4.46
N ARG A 166 -17.96 -17.58 5.42
CA ARG A 166 -19.29 -17.04 5.17
C ARG A 166 -19.17 -15.64 4.57
N SER A 167 -20.06 -15.28 3.65
CA SER A 167 -20.16 -13.91 3.15
C SER A 167 -20.79 -13.01 4.22
N THR A 168 -20.01 -12.06 4.70
CA THR A 168 -20.38 -11.04 5.68
C THR A 168 -19.74 -9.73 5.21
N PRO A 169 -20.46 -8.86 4.48
CA PRO A 169 -19.86 -7.65 3.92
C PRO A 169 -19.29 -6.76 5.04
N GLU A 170 -17.96 -6.55 5.01
CA GLU A 170 -17.19 -5.74 5.97
C GLU A 170 -16.83 -4.34 5.42
N GLY A 171 -17.52 -3.88 4.38
CA GLY A 171 -17.29 -2.57 3.74
C GLY A 171 -16.88 -2.65 2.26
N ALA A 172 -16.45 -3.82 1.77
CA ALA A 172 -16.20 -4.10 0.35
C ALA A 172 -17.08 -5.26 -0.16
N ARG A 173 -16.99 -5.54 -1.47
CA ARG A 173 -17.62 -6.71 -2.08
C ARG A 173 -16.73 -7.96 -1.96
N ASP A 174 -17.34 -9.08 -1.61
CA ASP A 174 -16.66 -10.39 -1.49
C ASP A 174 -16.41 -11.04 -2.86
N PHE A 175 -15.27 -11.72 -3.00
CA PHE A 175 -15.12 -12.77 -4.01
C PHE A 175 -15.86 -14.03 -3.54
N LEU A 176 -16.67 -14.62 -4.43
CA LEU A 176 -17.50 -15.79 -4.10
C LEU A 176 -16.92 -17.09 -4.66
N VAL A 177 -17.07 -18.18 -3.90
CA VAL A 177 -16.67 -19.53 -4.27
C VAL A 177 -17.87 -20.47 -4.21
N PRO A 178 -18.36 -21.02 -5.34
CA PRO A 178 -19.54 -21.88 -5.35
C PRO A 178 -19.28 -23.22 -4.67
N ALA A 179 -20.25 -23.69 -3.86
CA ALA A 179 -20.15 -24.93 -3.13
C ALA A 179 -20.76 -26.11 -3.91
N ARG A 180 -19.92 -26.93 -4.56
CA ARG A 180 -20.35 -28.12 -5.32
C ARG A 180 -21.28 -29.07 -4.52
N LEU A 181 -21.01 -29.25 -3.23
CA LEU A 181 -21.77 -30.17 -2.37
C LEU A 181 -23.09 -29.57 -1.84
N HIS A 182 -23.25 -28.25 -1.95
CA HIS A 182 -24.44 -27.53 -1.52
C HIS A 182 -24.90 -26.59 -2.65
N PRO A 183 -25.52 -27.14 -3.72
CA PRO A 183 -25.91 -26.35 -4.89
C PRO A 183 -26.73 -25.11 -4.49
N GLY A 184 -26.35 -23.94 -4.99
CA GLY A 184 -26.97 -22.65 -4.65
C GLY A 184 -26.36 -21.95 -3.44
N SER A 185 -25.42 -22.58 -2.73
CA SER A 185 -24.66 -21.99 -1.63
C SER A 185 -23.27 -21.53 -2.10
N PHE A 186 -22.76 -20.48 -1.46
CA PHE A 186 -21.48 -19.86 -1.77
C PHE A 186 -20.68 -19.62 -0.49
N TYR A 187 -19.38 -19.84 -0.58
CA TYR A 187 -18.43 -19.28 0.36
C TYR A 187 -17.98 -17.90 -0.14
N ALA A 188 -17.37 -17.12 0.75
CA ALA A 188 -16.66 -15.89 0.42
C ALA A 188 -15.16 -16.07 0.71
N LEU A 189 -14.33 -15.32 0.00
CA LEU A 189 -12.93 -15.10 0.38
C LEU A 189 -12.86 -13.92 1.36
N PRO A 190 -12.07 -13.99 2.44
CA PRO A 190 -12.10 -12.99 3.50
C PRO A 190 -11.50 -11.65 3.05
N GLN A 191 -12.19 -10.56 3.38
CA GLN A 191 -11.66 -9.20 3.23
C GLN A 191 -10.53 -8.91 4.20
N SER A 192 -10.57 -9.58 5.36
CA SER A 192 -9.54 -9.63 6.39
C SER A 192 -9.81 -10.82 7.35
N PRO A 193 -8.87 -11.20 8.23
CA PRO A 193 -9.13 -12.18 9.30
C PRO A 193 -9.96 -11.63 10.49
N GLN A 194 -10.58 -10.45 10.37
CA GLN A 194 -11.15 -9.66 11.48
C GLN A 194 -12.09 -10.44 12.41
N LEU A 195 -12.98 -11.28 11.89
CA LEU A 195 -13.89 -12.07 12.72
C LEU A 195 -13.15 -13.20 13.44
N PHE A 196 -12.21 -13.86 12.77
CA PHE A 196 -11.48 -14.99 13.32
C PHE A 196 -10.49 -14.55 14.41
N LYS A 197 -9.77 -13.44 14.21
CA LYS A 197 -8.82 -12.95 15.22
C LYS A 197 -9.50 -12.55 16.52
N GLN A 198 -10.71 -11.97 16.45
CA GLN A 198 -11.54 -11.71 17.63
C GLN A 198 -11.95 -13.01 18.32
N LEU A 199 -12.37 -14.04 17.56
CA LEU A 199 -12.68 -15.35 18.13
C LEU A 199 -11.44 -16.01 18.77
N LEU A 200 -10.23 -15.77 18.27
CA LEU A 200 -8.99 -16.23 18.91
C LEU A 200 -8.71 -15.52 20.24
N MET A 201 -9.12 -14.25 20.38
CA MET A 201 -9.08 -13.55 21.67
C MET A 201 -10.06 -14.18 22.65
N VAL A 202 -11.27 -14.51 22.21
CA VAL A 202 -12.26 -15.28 23.00
C VAL A 202 -11.73 -16.67 23.36
N ALA A 203 -10.96 -17.31 22.48
CA ALA A 203 -10.36 -18.63 22.71
C ALA A 203 -9.18 -18.60 23.70
N GLY A 204 -8.77 -17.42 24.19
CA GLY A 204 -7.66 -17.28 25.13
C GLY A 204 -6.28 -17.40 24.50
N MET A 205 -6.13 -17.13 23.20
CA MET A 205 -4.81 -17.09 22.55
C MET A 205 -3.98 -15.86 22.96
N GLU A 206 -4.65 -14.81 23.44
CA GLU A 206 -4.10 -13.57 24.01
C GLU A 206 -3.25 -12.69 23.08
N ARG A 207 -2.39 -13.26 22.24
CA ARG A 207 -1.55 -12.54 21.27
C ARG A 207 -1.47 -13.32 19.97
N TYR A 208 -2.13 -12.80 18.96
CA TYR A 208 -2.27 -13.42 17.66
C TYR A 208 -1.55 -12.59 16.60
N TYR A 209 -0.89 -13.27 15.66
CA TYR A 209 -0.58 -12.66 14.37
C TYR A 209 -0.74 -13.63 13.20
N GLN A 210 -0.87 -13.08 12.00
CA GLN A 210 -0.78 -13.81 10.75
C GLN A 210 -0.33 -12.87 9.62
N ILE A 211 0.58 -13.32 8.77
CA ILE A 211 0.80 -12.69 7.46
C ILE A 211 -0.23 -13.27 6.49
N ALA A 212 -1.43 -12.70 6.49
CA ALA A 212 -2.62 -13.24 5.84
C ALA A 212 -2.80 -12.74 4.39
N ARG A 213 -3.42 -13.57 3.55
CA ARG A 213 -3.94 -13.15 2.25
C ARG A 213 -5.38 -12.66 2.42
N CYS A 214 -5.65 -11.48 1.89
CA CYS A 214 -6.95 -10.80 1.94
C CYS A 214 -7.45 -10.54 0.52
N TYR A 215 -8.77 -10.46 0.36
CA TYR A 215 -9.43 -10.42 -0.94
C TYR A 215 -10.55 -9.37 -0.97
N ARG A 216 -10.52 -8.46 -1.94
CA ARG A 216 -11.57 -7.43 -2.10
C ARG A 216 -11.89 -7.24 -3.59
N ASP A 217 -13.17 -7.40 -3.95
CA ASP A 217 -13.66 -7.16 -5.31
C ASP A 217 -14.04 -5.68 -5.48
N GLU A 218 -13.01 -4.83 -5.58
CA GLU A 218 -13.12 -3.38 -5.75
C GLU A 218 -12.56 -2.92 -7.12
N ASP A 219 -12.87 -1.67 -7.49
CA ASP A 219 -12.24 -1.02 -8.63
C ASP A 219 -10.70 -0.95 -8.46
N PHE A 220 -9.99 -1.51 -9.43
CA PHE A 220 -8.53 -1.64 -9.36
C PHE A 220 -7.82 -0.30 -9.58
N ARG A 221 -6.78 -0.06 -8.78
CA ARG A 221 -5.89 1.11 -8.88
C ARG A 221 -4.42 0.66 -8.88
N ALA A 222 -3.49 1.59 -9.08
CA ALA A 222 -2.05 1.27 -9.06
C ALA A 222 -1.60 0.67 -7.72
N ASP A 223 -2.25 1.05 -6.64
CA ASP A 223 -1.98 0.64 -5.25
C ASP A 223 -3.01 -0.37 -4.70
N ARG A 224 -3.88 -0.95 -5.56
CA ARG A 224 -4.88 -1.95 -5.18
C ARG A 224 -4.74 -3.21 -6.02
N GLN A 225 -4.83 -4.38 -5.36
CA GLN A 225 -4.84 -5.70 -5.98
C GLN A 225 -6.04 -6.49 -5.47
N PRO A 226 -6.66 -7.36 -6.31
CA PRO A 226 -7.80 -8.17 -5.90
C PRO A 226 -7.47 -9.11 -4.74
N GLU A 227 -6.21 -9.54 -4.69
CA GLU A 227 -5.64 -10.30 -3.59
C GLU A 227 -4.40 -9.54 -3.08
N PHE A 228 -4.32 -9.31 -1.78
CA PHE A 228 -3.25 -8.52 -1.16
C PHE A 228 -2.88 -9.09 0.20
N THR A 229 -1.71 -8.75 0.70
CA THR A 229 -1.18 -9.31 1.95
C THR A 229 -1.30 -8.30 3.08
N GLN A 230 -1.73 -8.77 4.25
CA GLN A 230 -1.68 -8.00 5.49
C GLN A 230 -0.78 -8.70 6.51
N LEU A 231 -0.06 -7.93 7.33
CA LEU A 231 0.35 -8.42 8.65
C LEU A 231 -0.80 -8.06 9.59
N ASP A 232 -1.54 -9.07 10.01
CA ASP A 232 -2.69 -8.94 10.87
C ASP A 232 -2.31 -9.34 12.31
N MET A 233 -2.71 -8.54 13.28
CA MET A 233 -2.37 -8.71 14.70
C MET A 233 -3.59 -8.41 15.57
N GLU A 234 -3.70 -9.12 16.69
CA GLU A 234 -4.72 -8.89 17.71
C GLU A 234 -4.18 -9.30 19.08
N MET A 235 -4.53 -8.55 20.12
CA MET A 235 -4.13 -8.80 21.51
C MET A 235 -5.32 -8.66 22.47
N SER A 236 -5.36 -9.47 23.52
CA SER A 236 -6.30 -9.35 24.64
C SER A 236 -5.68 -8.53 25.78
N PHE A 237 -6.55 -7.91 26.58
CA PHE A 237 -6.20 -7.15 27.80
C PHE A 237 -5.29 -5.94 27.53
N VAL A 238 -5.51 -5.27 26.41
CA VAL A 238 -4.72 -4.12 25.94
C VAL A 238 -5.57 -2.86 25.79
N ASP A 239 -4.90 -1.72 25.79
CA ASP A 239 -5.42 -0.46 25.24
C ASP A 239 -4.70 -0.08 23.92
N ALA A 240 -5.05 1.08 23.35
CA ALA A 240 -4.46 1.55 22.11
C ALA A 240 -2.94 1.81 22.22
N GLU A 241 -2.44 2.18 23.40
CA GLU A 241 -1.02 2.45 23.62
C GLU A 241 -0.19 1.18 23.49
N ASP A 242 -0.69 0.06 24.03
CA ASP A 242 -0.04 -1.24 23.91
C ASP A 242 0.10 -1.68 22.44
N ILE A 243 -0.96 -1.51 21.64
CA ILE A 243 -0.94 -1.84 20.21
C ILE A 243 0.00 -0.93 19.44
N ILE A 244 0.01 0.38 19.74
CA ILE A 244 0.91 1.34 19.13
C ILE A 244 2.37 1.00 19.46
N ALA A 245 2.68 0.65 20.71
CA ALA A 245 4.04 0.35 21.13
C ALA A 245 4.64 -0.84 20.36
N ILE A 246 3.94 -1.98 20.30
CA ILE A 246 4.42 -3.15 19.54
C ILE A 246 4.50 -2.84 18.03
N SER A 247 3.58 -2.03 17.52
CA SER A 247 3.58 -1.59 16.12
C SER A 247 4.82 -0.77 15.79
N GLU A 248 5.25 0.15 16.66
CA GLU A 248 6.46 0.95 16.48
C GLU A 248 7.73 0.11 16.51
N GLU A 249 7.79 -0.93 17.34
CA GLU A 249 8.91 -1.89 17.34
C GLU A 249 9.03 -2.64 16.01
N ILE A 250 7.89 -3.09 15.46
CA ILE A 250 7.84 -3.73 14.13
C ILE A 250 8.37 -2.75 13.09
N LEU A 251 7.82 -1.54 13.01
CA LEU A 251 8.24 -0.52 12.02
C LEU A 251 9.74 -0.21 12.12
N THR A 252 10.27 -0.10 13.33
CA THR A 252 11.71 0.11 13.57
C THR A 252 12.54 -1.04 13.00
N ALA A 253 12.14 -2.29 13.25
CA ALA A 253 12.82 -3.47 12.73
C ALA A 253 12.76 -3.55 11.19
N LEU A 254 11.63 -3.15 10.59
CA LEU A 254 11.47 -3.16 9.14
C LEU A 254 12.36 -2.13 8.44
N TRP A 255 12.38 -0.88 8.93
CA TRP A 255 13.18 0.19 8.32
C TRP A 255 14.69 0.02 8.58
N ALA A 256 15.08 -0.68 9.65
CA ALA A 256 16.48 -1.04 9.88
C ALA A 256 17.07 -1.89 8.73
N LEU A 257 16.24 -2.68 8.02
CA LEU A 257 16.67 -3.48 6.87
C LEU A 257 17.21 -2.64 5.70
N ILE A 258 16.78 -1.37 5.61
CA ILE A 258 17.26 -0.42 4.61
C ILE A 258 18.22 0.62 5.21
N GLY A 259 18.73 0.36 6.41
CA GLY A 259 19.68 1.24 7.10
C GLY A 259 19.06 2.52 7.67
N TYR A 260 17.73 2.57 7.83
CA TYR A 260 17.04 3.71 8.43
C TYR A 260 16.64 3.44 9.88
N GLN A 261 16.89 4.40 10.76
CA GLN A 261 16.45 4.34 12.16
C GLN A 261 15.18 5.18 12.33
N VAL A 262 14.05 4.52 12.60
CA VAL A 262 12.78 5.20 12.90
C VAL A 262 12.87 5.89 14.26
N PRO A 263 12.65 7.21 14.36
CA PRO A 263 12.56 7.88 15.66
C PRO A 263 11.27 7.46 16.37
N THR A 264 11.40 6.96 17.60
CA THR A 264 10.27 6.62 18.47
C THR A 264 10.31 7.46 19.77
N PRO A 265 9.14 7.78 20.38
CA PRO A 265 7.80 7.45 19.90
C PRO A 265 7.43 8.21 18.62
N ILE A 266 6.66 7.58 17.73
CA ILE A 266 6.22 8.22 16.49
C ILE A 266 5.21 9.34 16.84
N PRO A 267 5.29 10.53 16.20
CA PRO A 267 4.34 11.61 16.45
C PRO A 267 2.88 11.20 16.25
N ARG A 268 1.98 11.82 17.00
CA ARG A 268 0.54 11.58 16.90
C ARG A 268 -0.22 12.86 16.58
N ILE A 269 -1.31 12.72 15.84
CA ILE A 269 -2.21 13.80 15.47
C ILE A 269 -3.65 13.28 15.53
N THR A 270 -4.59 14.09 15.99
CA THR A 270 -6.00 13.68 15.94
C THR A 270 -6.51 13.75 14.51
N TYR A 271 -7.51 12.95 14.15
CA TYR A 271 -8.19 13.01 12.86
C TYR A 271 -8.69 14.43 12.56
N ALA A 272 -9.32 15.08 13.55
CA ALA A 272 -9.80 16.45 13.42
C ALA A 272 -8.68 17.44 13.09
N GLU A 273 -7.52 17.30 13.75
CA GLU A 273 -6.34 18.12 13.51
C GLU A 273 -5.73 17.85 12.12
N ALA A 274 -5.61 16.57 11.73
CA ALA A 274 -5.09 16.16 10.43
C ALA A 274 -5.95 16.70 9.28
N MET A 275 -7.27 16.55 9.39
CA MET A 275 -8.22 17.11 8.43
C MET A 275 -8.19 18.64 8.41
N ARG A 276 -8.05 19.31 9.56
CA ARG A 276 -7.99 20.77 9.63
C ARG A 276 -6.72 21.33 8.98
N ARG A 277 -5.55 20.78 9.31
CA ARG A 277 -4.25 21.29 8.87
C ARG A 277 -3.79 20.79 7.51
N PHE A 278 -4.19 19.58 7.12
CA PHE A 278 -3.66 18.94 5.91
C PHE A 278 -4.76 18.51 4.93
N GLY A 279 -6.03 18.55 5.34
CA GLY A 279 -7.14 18.13 4.49
C GLY A 279 -7.12 16.65 4.15
N SER A 280 -6.45 15.84 4.98
CA SER A 280 -6.32 14.39 4.80
C SER A 280 -6.09 13.72 6.15
N ASP A 281 -6.68 12.54 6.29
CA ASP A 281 -6.47 11.54 7.34
C ASP A 281 -5.19 10.71 7.16
N LYS A 282 -4.47 10.92 6.06
CA LYS A 282 -3.14 10.35 5.79
C LYS A 282 -2.17 11.43 5.34
N PRO A 283 -1.86 12.40 6.22
CA PRO A 283 -1.10 13.58 5.83
C PRO A 283 0.35 13.21 5.46
N ASP A 284 0.84 13.79 4.37
CA ASP A 284 2.27 13.78 4.07
C ASP A 284 2.98 14.85 4.90
N MET A 285 3.77 14.39 5.87
CA MET A 285 4.45 15.23 6.85
C MET A 285 5.85 15.70 6.40
N ARG A 286 6.29 15.36 5.18
CA ARG A 286 7.63 15.73 4.66
C ARG A 286 7.78 17.22 4.33
N PHE A 287 6.67 17.94 4.19
CA PHE A 287 6.65 19.36 3.83
C PHE A 287 5.56 20.13 4.60
N GLY A 288 5.64 21.46 4.59
CA GLY A 288 4.68 22.34 5.27
C GLY A 288 3.37 22.54 4.48
N LEU A 289 3.08 23.80 4.12
CA LEU A 289 1.90 24.19 3.32
C LEU A 289 0.56 23.82 3.97
N GLU A 290 0.44 24.05 5.27
CA GLU A 290 -0.80 23.78 6.02
C GLU A 290 -1.98 24.59 5.48
N LEU A 291 -3.17 24.02 5.62
CA LEU A 291 -4.43 24.67 5.35
C LEU A 291 -4.69 25.73 6.42
N VAL A 292 -5.18 26.89 6.00
CA VAL A 292 -5.61 27.97 6.89
C VAL A 292 -7.12 28.15 6.76
N GLU A 293 -7.84 28.01 7.87
CA GLU A 293 -9.28 28.27 7.89
C GLU A 293 -9.56 29.77 7.77
N CYS A 294 -10.45 30.12 6.85
CA CYS A 294 -10.86 31.49 6.54
C CYS A 294 -12.35 31.72 6.76
N THR A 295 -13.08 30.74 7.30
CA THR A 295 -14.54 30.81 7.51
C THR A 295 -14.92 31.99 8.40
N GLU A 296 -14.26 32.16 9.55
CA GLU A 296 -14.50 33.30 10.45
C GLU A 296 -14.04 34.62 9.82
N PHE A 297 -12.90 34.61 9.11
CA PHE A 297 -12.38 35.79 8.41
C PHE A 297 -13.37 36.34 7.37
N PHE A 298 -14.13 35.46 6.71
CA PHE A 298 -15.13 35.82 5.70
C PHE A 298 -16.58 35.82 6.22
N SER A 299 -16.81 35.89 7.54
CA SER A 299 -18.16 35.81 8.11
C SER A 299 -19.13 36.86 7.58
N ASP A 300 -18.63 38.07 7.33
CA ASP A 300 -19.40 39.22 6.82
C ASP A 300 -19.22 39.44 5.31
N THR A 301 -18.66 38.46 4.59
CA THR A 301 -18.33 38.62 3.19
C THR A 301 -19.57 38.81 2.32
N THR A 302 -19.49 39.74 1.36
CA THR A 302 -20.53 39.89 0.33
C THR A 302 -20.26 39.04 -0.91
N PHE A 303 -19.09 38.40 -0.98
CA PHE A 303 -18.73 37.54 -2.10
C PHE A 303 -19.43 36.19 -1.98
N ARG A 304 -20.48 36.00 -2.80
CA ARG A 304 -21.36 34.81 -2.77
C ARG A 304 -20.65 33.45 -2.76
N VAL A 305 -19.46 33.34 -3.35
CA VAL A 305 -18.71 32.07 -3.36
C VAL A 305 -18.17 31.71 -1.97
N PHE A 306 -17.84 32.71 -1.15
CA PHE A 306 -17.32 32.53 0.21
C PHE A 306 -18.40 32.60 1.29
N GLN A 307 -19.66 32.86 0.92
CA GLN A 307 -20.82 32.67 1.78
C GLN A 307 -21.15 31.16 1.89
N ALA A 308 -20.26 30.41 2.52
CA ALA A 308 -20.26 28.96 2.60
C ALA A 308 -20.02 28.50 4.04
N PRO A 309 -20.45 27.27 4.42
CA PRO A 309 -20.23 26.75 5.77
C PRO A 309 -18.75 26.53 6.10
N TYR A 310 -17.88 26.42 5.09
CA TYR A 310 -16.44 26.41 5.25
C TYR A 310 -15.77 27.17 4.10
N VAL A 311 -14.74 27.96 4.45
CA VAL A 311 -13.77 28.54 3.52
C VAL A 311 -12.38 28.25 4.06
N GLY A 312 -11.52 27.65 3.25
CA GLY A 312 -10.13 27.38 3.59
C GLY A 312 -9.18 27.84 2.49
N ALA A 313 -7.93 28.06 2.88
CA ALA A 313 -6.87 28.49 1.98
C ALA A 313 -5.63 27.58 2.07
N VAL A 314 -4.86 27.51 0.98
CA VAL A 314 -3.50 26.98 0.95
C VAL A 314 -2.61 27.96 0.17
N VAL A 315 -1.45 28.29 0.72
CA VAL A 315 -0.51 29.24 0.13
C VAL A 315 0.52 28.49 -0.71
N MET A 316 0.68 28.88 -1.97
CA MET A 316 1.74 28.43 -2.87
C MET A 316 2.88 29.47 -2.89
N PRO A 317 4.05 29.16 -2.30
CA PRO A 317 5.21 30.05 -2.32
C PRO A 317 5.62 30.42 -3.75
N GLY A 318 5.83 31.71 -4.02
CA GLY A 318 6.27 32.20 -5.35
C GLY A 318 5.22 32.03 -6.46
N GLY A 319 4.00 31.60 -6.12
CA GLY A 319 2.96 31.26 -7.08
C GLY A 319 2.34 32.44 -7.82
N ALA A 320 2.59 33.69 -7.42
CA ALA A 320 2.03 34.88 -8.08
C ALA A 320 2.52 35.03 -9.53
N SER A 321 3.73 34.55 -9.81
CA SER A 321 4.39 34.61 -11.12
C SER A 321 3.83 33.63 -12.16
N GLN A 322 2.88 32.77 -11.77
CA GLN A 322 2.32 31.75 -12.65
C GLN A 322 1.60 32.38 -13.87
N PRO A 323 1.83 31.87 -15.09
CA PRO A 323 1.08 32.28 -16.27
C PRO A 323 -0.42 32.00 -16.11
N ARG A 324 -1.25 32.85 -16.73
CA ARG A 324 -2.72 32.69 -16.68
C ARG A 324 -3.19 31.30 -17.12
N ARG A 325 -2.55 30.71 -18.14
CA ARG A 325 -2.84 29.34 -18.61
C ARG A 325 -2.64 28.29 -17.51
N THR A 326 -1.64 28.45 -16.66
CA THR A 326 -1.38 27.54 -15.53
C THR A 326 -2.48 27.67 -14.48
N LEU A 327 -2.92 28.90 -14.18
CA LEU A 327 -4.03 29.18 -13.26
C LEU A 327 -5.38 28.64 -13.78
N ASP A 328 -5.62 28.68 -15.09
CA ASP A 328 -6.77 28.03 -15.73
C ASP A 328 -6.67 26.49 -15.62
N GLY A 329 -5.46 25.93 -15.75
CA GLY A 329 -5.18 24.51 -15.52
C GLY A 329 -5.53 24.04 -14.11
N TRP A 330 -5.31 24.86 -13.08
CA TRP A 330 -5.76 24.57 -11.71
C TRP A 330 -7.28 24.50 -11.58
N GLN A 331 -8.04 25.28 -12.35
CA GLN A 331 -9.51 25.17 -12.37
C GLN A 331 -9.97 23.82 -12.91
N GLU A 332 -9.39 23.39 -14.04
CA GLU A 332 -9.72 22.09 -14.64
C GLU A 332 -9.25 20.92 -13.78
N TRP A 333 -8.10 21.04 -13.14
CA TRP A 333 -7.59 20.06 -12.17
C TRP A 333 -8.55 19.83 -11.00
N ALA A 334 -9.21 20.90 -10.51
CA ALA A 334 -10.22 20.80 -9.46
C ALA A 334 -11.54 20.19 -9.99
N LYS A 335 -11.96 20.53 -11.21
CA LYS A 335 -13.16 19.96 -11.85
C LYS A 335 -13.05 18.47 -12.12
N GLN A 336 -11.87 18.00 -12.53
CA GLN A 336 -11.60 16.56 -12.69
C GLN A 336 -11.77 15.77 -11.39
N ARG A 337 -11.73 16.44 -10.24
CA ARG A 337 -11.97 15.87 -8.90
C ARG A 337 -13.38 16.12 -8.37
N GLY A 338 -14.31 16.54 -9.24
CA GLY A 338 -15.72 16.75 -8.88
C GLY A 338 -16.03 18.12 -8.27
N HIS A 339 -15.09 19.07 -8.24
CA HIS A 339 -15.32 20.40 -7.67
C HIS A 339 -15.66 21.44 -8.74
N ARG A 340 -16.22 22.58 -8.34
CA ARG A 340 -16.60 23.65 -9.29
C ARG A 340 -15.40 24.45 -9.83
N GLY A 341 -14.31 24.50 -9.07
CA GLY A 341 -13.09 25.24 -9.39
C GLY A 341 -12.21 25.40 -8.14
N LEU A 342 -11.10 26.12 -8.29
CA LEU A 342 -10.16 26.42 -7.22
C LEU A 342 -9.90 27.92 -7.21
N ALA A 343 -10.57 28.67 -6.33
CA ALA A 343 -10.46 30.12 -6.32
C ALA A 343 -9.03 30.55 -5.95
N TYR A 344 -8.59 31.72 -6.39
CA TYR A 344 -7.23 32.17 -6.09
C TYR A 344 -7.09 33.69 -6.00
N VAL A 345 -6.09 34.12 -5.23
CA VAL A 345 -5.58 35.49 -5.12
C VAL A 345 -4.07 35.47 -5.39
N LEU A 346 -3.56 36.42 -6.17
CA LEU A 346 -2.13 36.61 -6.37
C LEU A 346 -1.67 37.78 -5.51
N VAL A 347 -0.60 37.59 -4.74
CA VAL A 347 0.03 38.65 -3.96
C VAL A 347 1.19 39.20 -4.80
N GLY A 348 1.02 40.41 -5.32
CA GLY A 348 2.07 41.08 -6.10
C GLY A 348 3.33 41.35 -5.27
N ASP A 349 4.45 41.64 -5.93
CA ASP A 349 5.72 41.95 -5.25
C ASP A 349 5.63 43.20 -4.36
N ASP A 350 4.70 44.10 -4.66
CA ASP A 350 4.36 45.29 -3.88
C ASP A 350 3.32 45.02 -2.76
N GLY A 351 2.89 43.76 -2.60
CA GLY A 351 1.87 43.34 -1.65
C GLY A 351 0.43 43.55 -2.14
N THR A 352 0.21 44.07 -3.34
CA THR A 352 -1.15 44.29 -3.86
C THR A 352 -1.82 42.97 -4.22
N LEU A 353 -3.11 42.85 -3.92
CA LEU A 353 -3.88 41.64 -4.21
C LEU A 353 -4.53 41.73 -5.59
N ALA A 354 -4.20 40.76 -6.45
CA ALA A 354 -4.77 40.61 -7.78
C ALA A 354 -5.50 39.27 -7.95
N GLY A 355 -6.20 39.13 -9.08
CA GLY A 355 -6.94 37.90 -9.42
C GLY A 355 -8.47 38.06 -9.32
N PRO A 356 -9.22 37.01 -9.70
CA PRO A 356 -10.68 37.07 -9.80
C PRO A 356 -11.35 37.19 -8.43
N VAL A 357 -10.78 36.59 -7.37
CA VAL A 357 -11.31 36.70 -6.00
C VAL A 357 -11.08 38.10 -5.45
N ALA A 358 -9.86 38.64 -5.59
CA ALA A 358 -9.47 39.93 -5.02
C ALA A 358 -10.40 41.09 -5.41
N LYS A 359 -10.99 41.06 -6.62
CA LYS A 359 -11.94 42.09 -7.11
C LYS A 359 -13.28 42.11 -6.39
N ASN A 360 -13.65 41.03 -5.72
CA ASN A 360 -14.96 40.85 -5.08
C ASN A 360 -14.92 40.97 -3.56
N LEU A 361 -13.72 41.07 -2.97
CA LEU A 361 -13.54 41.30 -1.55
C LEU A 361 -13.85 42.77 -1.19
N SER A 362 -14.12 43.05 0.07
CA SER A 362 -14.11 44.40 0.66
C SER A 362 -12.67 44.88 0.90
N ASP A 363 -12.50 46.16 1.21
CA ASP A 363 -11.17 46.72 1.49
C ASP A 363 -10.58 46.11 2.78
N THR A 364 -11.39 45.92 3.83
CA THR A 364 -10.97 45.25 5.07
C THR A 364 -10.51 43.81 4.83
N GLU A 365 -11.26 43.04 4.04
CA GLU A 365 -10.88 41.66 3.69
C GLU A 365 -9.59 41.65 2.85
N ARG A 366 -9.40 42.61 1.93
CA ARG A 366 -8.17 42.71 1.14
C ARG A 366 -6.94 43.02 2.00
N GLU A 367 -7.04 43.98 2.91
CA GLU A 367 -5.93 44.41 3.74
C GLU A 367 -5.49 43.33 4.75
N GLY A 368 -6.45 42.55 5.28
CA GLY A 368 -6.18 41.51 6.27
C GLY A 368 -5.75 40.15 5.71
N LEU A 369 -6.08 39.84 4.44
CA LEU A 369 -6.00 38.47 3.93
C LEU A 369 -4.59 37.88 3.93
N ALA A 370 -3.60 38.60 3.41
CA ALA A 370 -2.23 38.08 3.30
C ALA A 370 -1.64 37.78 4.68
N ALA A 371 -1.90 38.65 5.67
CA ALA A 371 -1.48 38.43 7.05
C ALA A 371 -2.21 37.23 7.69
N HIS A 372 -3.52 37.09 7.48
CA HIS A 372 -4.33 35.98 8.01
C HIS A 372 -3.81 34.60 7.56
N VAL A 373 -3.48 34.47 6.26
CA VAL A 373 -3.00 33.20 5.70
C VAL A 373 -1.47 33.05 5.73
N GLY A 374 -0.75 34.04 6.24
CA GLY A 374 0.72 34.05 6.28
C GLY A 374 1.40 34.13 4.91
N ALA A 375 0.73 34.66 3.90
CA ALA A 375 1.28 34.84 2.56
C ALA A 375 2.26 36.02 2.49
N LYS A 376 3.28 35.88 1.65
CA LYS A 376 4.29 36.92 1.37
C LYS A 376 4.08 37.51 -0.03
N PRO A 377 4.64 38.69 -0.32
CA PRO A 377 4.74 39.20 -1.69
C PRO A 377 5.36 38.14 -2.62
N GLY A 378 4.73 37.91 -3.77
CA GLY A 378 5.09 36.88 -4.73
C GLY A 378 4.32 35.56 -4.60
N ASP A 379 3.48 35.36 -3.59
CA ASP A 379 2.75 34.11 -3.37
C ASP A 379 1.38 34.04 -4.09
N CYS A 380 0.89 32.82 -4.32
CA CYS A 380 -0.49 32.58 -4.77
C CYS A 380 -1.27 31.89 -3.64
N ILE A 381 -2.41 32.46 -3.27
CA ILE A 381 -3.30 31.89 -2.25
C ILE A 381 -4.44 31.20 -3.00
N PHE A 382 -4.56 29.88 -2.84
CA PHE A 382 -5.68 29.11 -3.36
C PHE A 382 -6.75 28.93 -2.29
N PHE A 383 -8.02 28.88 -2.70
CA PHE A 383 -9.18 28.74 -1.83
C PHE A 383 -10.13 27.64 -2.30
N SER A 384 -10.74 26.98 -1.32
CA SER A 384 -11.91 26.13 -1.51
C SER A 384 -12.99 26.55 -0.53
N ALA A 385 -14.23 26.67 -1.03
CA ALA A 385 -15.39 27.07 -0.24
C ALA A 385 -16.57 26.13 -0.54
N GLY A 386 -17.27 25.68 0.49
CA GLY A 386 -18.32 24.67 0.38
C GLY A 386 -18.45 23.80 1.63
N PRO A 387 -18.97 22.57 1.50
CA PRO A 387 -19.01 21.60 2.59
C PRO A 387 -17.60 21.29 3.14
N PRO A 388 -17.38 21.25 4.47
CA PRO A 388 -16.05 21.13 5.07
C PRO A 388 -15.21 19.93 4.57
N LYS A 389 -15.78 18.72 4.57
CA LYS A 389 -15.07 17.48 4.17
C LYS A 389 -14.52 17.58 2.74
N SER A 390 -15.41 17.90 1.80
CA SER A 390 -15.08 18.07 0.38
C SER A 390 -14.08 19.22 0.16
N SER A 391 -14.28 20.38 0.78
CA SER A 391 -13.40 21.53 0.60
C SER A 391 -12.00 21.32 1.17
N ARG A 392 -11.87 20.66 2.32
CA ARG A 392 -10.59 20.26 2.91
C ARG A 392 -9.87 19.23 2.04
N ALA A 393 -10.57 18.22 1.52
CA ALA A 393 -9.99 17.23 0.62
C ALA A 393 -9.40 17.85 -0.66
N LEU A 394 -10.09 18.83 -1.26
CA LEU A 394 -9.56 19.56 -2.42
C LEU A 394 -8.29 20.33 -2.08
N LEU A 395 -8.27 21.03 -0.94
CA LEU A 395 -7.11 21.82 -0.51
C LEU A 395 -5.93 20.92 -0.11
N GLY A 396 -6.18 19.78 0.54
CA GLY A 396 -5.16 18.78 0.84
C GLY A 396 -4.52 18.19 -0.43
N ALA A 397 -5.34 17.91 -1.44
CA ALA A 397 -4.83 17.50 -2.75
C ALA A 397 -4.05 18.62 -3.44
N ALA A 398 -4.50 19.87 -3.35
CA ALA A 398 -3.80 21.02 -3.92
C ALA A 398 -2.45 21.26 -3.23
N ARG A 399 -2.41 21.11 -1.90
CA ARG A 399 -1.19 21.11 -1.09
C ARG A 399 -0.15 20.12 -1.61
N GLY A 400 -0.54 18.87 -1.84
CA GLY A 400 0.35 17.84 -2.40
C GLY A 400 0.84 18.16 -3.81
N GLU A 401 -0.05 18.64 -4.68
CA GLU A 401 0.31 19.05 -6.05
C GLU A 401 1.28 20.26 -6.04
N ILE A 402 1.08 21.24 -5.15
CA ILE A 402 2.00 22.38 -4.98
C ILE A 402 3.39 21.88 -4.57
N ALA A 403 3.47 21.01 -3.56
CA ALA A 403 4.73 20.47 -3.07
C ALA A 403 5.49 19.70 -4.16
N SER A 404 4.78 18.91 -4.98
CA SER A 404 5.37 18.22 -6.13
C SER A 404 5.90 19.20 -7.20
N ARG A 405 5.13 20.23 -7.55
CA ARG A 405 5.56 21.21 -8.57
C ARG A 405 6.71 22.09 -8.14
N LEU A 406 6.85 22.32 -6.83
CA LEU A 406 7.91 23.13 -6.24
C LEU A 406 9.10 22.29 -5.73
N ASP A 407 9.11 20.98 -6.01
CA ASP A 407 10.17 20.06 -5.58
C ASP A 407 10.45 20.13 -4.07
N MET A 408 9.39 20.25 -3.28
CA MET A 408 9.46 20.40 -1.82
C MET A 408 9.51 19.06 -1.07
N ILE A 409 9.43 17.95 -1.80
CA ILE A 409 9.34 16.60 -1.22
C ILE A 409 10.72 15.97 -1.33
N ASP A 410 11.43 15.89 -0.21
CA ASP A 410 12.68 15.13 -0.15
C ASP A 410 12.40 13.63 -0.42
N PRO A 411 12.95 13.04 -1.50
CA PRO A 411 12.71 11.64 -1.85
C PRO A 411 13.37 10.66 -0.87
N ASP A 412 14.33 11.10 -0.07
CA ASP A 412 15.03 10.27 0.91
C ASP A 412 14.46 10.39 2.34
N ALA A 413 13.58 11.36 2.57
CA ALA A 413 12.93 11.56 3.86
C ALA A 413 11.85 10.50 4.18
N TRP A 414 11.81 10.10 5.44
CA TRP A 414 10.76 9.26 6.02
C TRP A 414 10.04 10.02 7.13
N ALA A 415 8.76 10.30 6.93
CA ALA A 415 7.92 10.98 7.89
C ALA A 415 6.75 10.09 8.27
N PHE A 416 6.71 9.73 9.56
CA PHE A 416 5.67 8.89 10.15
C PHE A 416 4.76 9.73 11.05
N VAL A 417 3.49 9.36 11.10
CA VAL A 417 2.54 9.93 12.07
C VAL A 417 1.41 8.95 12.33
N TRP A 418 1.02 8.81 13.59
CA TRP A 418 -0.23 8.16 13.97
C TRP A 418 -1.39 9.14 13.88
N VAL A 419 -2.44 8.77 13.18
CA VAL A 419 -3.72 9.49 13.16
C VAL A 419 -4.67 8.77 14.10
N VAL A 420 -5.10 9.46 15.15
CA VAL A 420 -5.94 8.91 16.23
C VAL A 420 -7.26 9.67 16.35
N ASP A 421 -8.18 9.14 17.12
CA ASP A 421 -9.47 9.79 17.43
C ASP A 421 -10.34 10.07 16.18
N PRO A 422 -10.47 9.14 15.22
CA PRO A 422 -11.40 9.32 14.12
C PRO A 422 -12.85 9.23 14.61
N PRO A 423 -13.82 9.81 13.86
CA PRO A 423 -15.23 9.56 14.09
C PRO A 423 -15.54 8.07 14.02
N LEU A 424 -16.46 7.57 14.86
CA LEU A 424 -16.91 6.18 14.78
C LEU A 424 -17.80 5.95 13.56
N PHE A 425 -18.63 6.94 13.24
CA PHE A 425 -19.59 6.88 12.16
C PHE A 425 -19.38 8.00 11.13
N GLU A 426 -19.77 7.71 9.89
CA GLU A 426 -19.97 8.72 8.86
C GLU A 426 -21.33 8.55 8.16
N PRO A 427 -21.88 9.60 7.54
CA PRO A 427 -23.13 9.48 6.79
C PRO A 427 -23.04 8.45 5.66
N ALA A 428 -24.03 7.57 5.56
CA ALA A 428 -24.01 6.45 4.61
C ALA A 428 -24.05 6.92 3.14
N ASP A 429 -24.69 8.04 2.86
CA ASP A 429 -24.74 8.65 1.52
C ASP A 429 -23.36 9.21 1.11
N GLU A 430 -22.62 9.81 2.05
CA GLU A 430 -21.25 10.24 1.83
C GLU A 430 -20.30 9.06 1.56
N ALA A 431 -20.38 7.99 2.37
CA ALA A 431 -19.57 6.79 2.16
C ALA A 431 -19.86 6.11 0.81
N THR A 432 -21.15 6.00 0.45
CA THR A 432 -21.55 5.45 -0.85
C THR A 432 -21.02 6.30 -2.00
N ALA A 433 -21.04 7.63 -1.87
CA ALA A 433 -20.47 8.53 -2.87
C ALA A 433 -18.93 8.41 -2.99
N ALA A 434 -18.25 7.99 -1.92
CA ALA A 434 -16.81 7.69 -1.93
C ALA A 434 -16.47 6.33 -2.57
N GLY A 435 -17.47 5.47 -2.80
CA GLY A 435 -17.33 4.16 -3.41
C GLY A 435 -17.34 2.98 -2.43
N ASP A 436 -17.62 3.22 -1.16
CA ASP A 436 -17.68 2.20 -0.12
C ASP A 436 -19.04 1.49 -0.08
N VAL A 437 -19.06 0.24 0.39
CA VAL A 437 -20.31 -0.49 0.59
C VAL A 437 -20.82 -0.20 1.99
N ALA A 438 -21.87 0.63 2.08
CA ALA A 438 -22.54 0.90 3.36
C ALA A 438 -23.03 -0.41 4.01
N VAL A 439 -22.69 -0.58 5.28
CA VAL A 439 -23.10 -1.76 6.05
C VAL A 439 -24.44 -1.44 6.72
N GLY A 440 -25.51 -2.04 6.21
CA GLY A 440 -26.88 -1.81 6.71
C GLY A 440 -27.66 -0.80 5.87
N SER A 441 -28.82 -0.39 6.38
CA SER A 441 -29.76 0.52 5.69
C SER A 441 -29.90 1.89 6.38
N GLY A 442 -29.11 2.12 7.43
CA GLY A 442 -29.17 3.32 8.25
C GLY A 442 -28.61 4.57 7.57
N ALA A 443 -28.83 5.72 8.21
CA ALA A 443 -28.27 7.00 7.79
C ALA A 443 -26.75 7.12 8.07
N TRP A 444 -26.21 6.21 8.88
CA TRP A 444 -24.82 6.17 9.30
C TRP A 444 -24.20 4.82 8.94
N THR A 445 -22.92 4.83 8.59
CA THR A 445 -22.07 3.63 8.44
C THR A 445 -20.80 3.81 9.27
N ALA A 446 -20.08 2.71 9.54
CA ALA A 446 -18.83 2.78 10.29
C ALA A 446 -17.68 3.33 9.41
N VAL A 447 -16.82 4.16 9.99
CA VAL A 447 -15.63 4.72 9.30
C VAL A 447 -14.55 3.64 9.07
N HIS A 448 -14.31 2.78 10.07
CA HIS A 448 -13.36 1.66 9.95
C HIS A 448 -14.08 0.33 9.72
N HIS A 449 -14.80 -0.15 10.74
CA HIS A 449 -15.67 -1.32 10.67
C HIS A 449 -16.60 -1.36 11.89
N ALA A 450 -17.68 -2.14 11.80
CA ALA A 450 -18.75 -2.20 12.80
C ALA A 450 -18.33 -2.70 14.20
N PHE A 451 -17.17 -3.35 14.33
CA PHE A 451 -16.67 -3.91 15.59
C PHE A 451 -15.76 -2.96 16.39
N THR A 452 -15.55 -1.72 15.91
CA THR A 452 -14.69 -0.74 16.56
C THR A 452 -15.35 -0.18 17.81
N SER A 453 -14.62 -0.15 18.93
CA SER A 453 -15.12 0.43 20.18
C SER A 453 -15.25 1.95 20.05
N PRO A 454 -16.34 2.55 20.55
CA PRO A 454 -16.30 3.97 20.89
C PRO A 454 -15.24 4.18 21.97
N LYS A 455 -14.66 5.37 22.03
CA LYS A 455 -13.87 5.77 23.20
C LYS A 455 -14.72 5.69 24.48
N PRO A 456 -14.13 5.36 25.64
CA PRO A 456 -14.89 5.14 26.88
C PRO A 456 -15.86 6.28 27.22
N GLU A 457 -15.46 7.53 27.01
CA GLU A 457 -16.26 8.72 27.29
C GLU A 457 -17.50 8.91 26.38
N PHE A 458 -17.60 8.19 25.25
CA PHE A 458 -18.75 8.24 24.35
C PHE A 458 -19.67 7.01 24.43
N SER A 459 -19.35 6.04 25.29
CA SER A 459 -20.07 4.75 25.35
C SER A 459 -21.57 4.89 25.65
N ASP A 460 -21.96 5.93 26.39
CA ASP A 460 -23.36 6.17 26.76
C ASP A 460 -24.17 6.90 25.68
N VAL A 461 -23.50 7.59 24.74
CA VAL A 461 -24.15 8.46 23.74
C VAL A 461 -24.09 7.93 22.31
N VAL A 462 -23.57 6.71 22.13
CA VAL A 462 -23.33 6.08 20.80
C VAL A 462 -24.55 6.08 19.88
N ASP A 463 -25.75 5.97 20.44
CA ASP A 463 -27.03 5.91 19.73
C ASP A 463 -27.84 7.22 19.80
N THR A 464 -27.47 8.17 20.66
CA THR A 464 -28.18 9.46 20.80
C THR A 464 -27.56 10.58 19.99
N ASP A 465 -26.24 10.58 19.82
CA ASP A 465 -25.51 11.59 19.06
C ASP A 465 -24.35 10.95 18.25
N PRO A 466 -24.67 10.10 17.26
CA PRO A 466 -23.66 9.30 16.54
C PRO A 466 -22.61 10.16 15.83
N GLY A 467 -22.93 11.41 15.46
CA GLY A 467 -22.01 12.31 14.76
C GLY A 467 -20.88 12.87 15.62
N SER A 468 -20.99 12.84 16.96
CA SER A 468 -19.93 13.33 17.86
C SER A 468 -19.07 12.21 18.44
N VAL A 469 -19.45 10.95 18.24
CA VAL A 469 -18.81 9.78 18.84
C VAL A 469 -17.47 9.52 18.16
N LEU A 470 -16.41 9.49 18.96
CA LEU A 470 -15.06 9.14 18.52
C LEU A 470 -14.78 7.65 18.75
N ALA A 471 -14.09 7.04 17.79
CA ALA A 471 -13.60 5.68 17.87
C ALA A 471 -12.28 5.60 18.64
N ASP A 472 -12.07 4.50 19.34
CA ASP A 472 -10.76 4.11 19.87
C ASP A 472 -9.97 3.39 18.77
N ALA A 473 -9.65 4.16 17.74
CA ALA A 473 -9.02 3.69 16.50
C ALA A 473 -7.81 4.55 16.13
N TYR A 474 -6.90 3.94 15.38
CA TYR A 474 -5.60 4.51 15.07
C TYR A 474 -5.11 3.99 13.72
N ASP A 475 -4.60 4.91 12.91
CA ASP A 475 -3.93 4.63 11.64
C ASP A 475 -2.48 5.10 11.70
N ILE A 476 -1.57 4.30 11.16
CA ILE A 476 -0.18 4.69 10.97
C ILE A 476 0.06 5.09 9.52
N VAL A 477 0.60 6.29 9.35
CA VAL A 477 0.86 6.90 8.05
C VAL A 477 2.37 7.08 7.88
N CYS A 478 2.86 6.76 6.68
CA CYS A 478 4.23 7.00 6.26
C CYS A 478 4.24 7.73 4.92
N ASN A 479 4.83 8.92 4.86
CA ASN A 479 4.98 9.70 3.61
C ASN A 479 3.65 9.90 2.87
N GLY A 480 2.56 10.20 3.59
CA GLY A 480 1.22 10.37 3.02
C GLY A 480 0.51 9.08 2.61
N ASN A 481 1.06 7.92 2.97
CA ASN A 481 0.47 6.62 2.72
C ASN A 481 0.03 6.00 4.04
N GLU A 482 -1.23 5.64 4.15
CA GLU A 482 -1.72 4.77 5.23
C GLU A 482 -1.06 3.40 5.08
N ILE A 483 -0.23 2.99 6.05
CA ILE A 483 0.51 1.73 6.01
C ILE A 483 -0.05 0.68 6.97
N GLY A 484 -0.95 1.07 7.86
CA GLY A 484 -1.70 0.17 8.73
C GLY A 484 -2.78 0.92 9.50
N GLY A 485 -3.77 0.18 9.97
CA GLY A 485 -4.93 0.71 10.68
C GLY A 485 -5.54 -0.32 11.62
N GLY A 486 -6.10 0.14 12.73
CA GLY A 486 -6.54 -0.71 13.83
C GLY A 486 -7.48 -0.01 14.79
N SER A 487 -8.04 -0.78 15.71
CA SER A 487 -8.87 -0.26 16.78
C SER A 487 -8.97 -1.22 17.95
N ILE A 488 -9.36 -0.68 19.10
CA ILE A 488 -9.90 -1.46 20.21
C ILE A 488 -11.30 -1.95 19.82
N ARG A 489 -11.62 -3.20 20.18
CA ARG A 489 -12.84 -3.87 19.77
C ARG A 489 -13.94 -3.78 20.81
N ILE A 490 -15.17 -3.77 20.32
CA ILE A 490 -16.32 -4.04 21.16
C ILE A 490 -16.27 -5.51 21.59
N HIS A 491 -16.22 -5.76 22.90
CA HIS A 491 -16.27 -7.11 23.48
C HIS A 491 -17.59 -7.38 24.22
N ARG A 492 -18.49 -6.40 24.25
CA ARG A 492 -19.79 -6.45 24.93
C ARG A 492 -20.93 -6.50 23.92
N ARG A 493 -21.80 -7.51 24.07
CA ARG A 493 -22.96 -7.73 23.19
C ARG A 493 -23.90 -6.52 23.13
N ASP A 494 -24.22 -5.91 24.27
CA ASP A 494 -25.16 -4.79 24.34
C ASP A 494 -24.65 -3.53 23.61
N ILE A 495 -23.33 -3.29 23.65
CA ILE A 495 -22.70 -2.19 22.91
C ILE A 495 -22.71 -2.49 21.42
N GLN A 496 -22.38 -3.74 21.03
CA GLN A 496 -22.36 -4.15 19.62
C GLN A 496 -23.74 -4.04 18.97
N GLU A 497 -24.79 -4.44 19.69
CA GLU A 497 -26.18 -4.33 19.23
C GLU A 497 -26.60 -2.86 19.05
N ARG A 498 -26.17 -1.94 19.93
CA ARG A 498 -26.42 -0.49 19.77
C ARG A 498 -25.74 0.07 18.52
N VAL A 499 -24.49 -0.31 18.26
CA VAL A 499 -23.77 0.10 17.05
C VAL A 499 -24.46 -0.42 15.79
N PHE A 500 -24.88 -1.68 15.77
CA PHE A 500 -25.66 -2.23 14.66
C PHE A 500 -27.00 -1.51 14.44
N ALA A 501 -27.68 -1.13 15.51
CA ALA A 501 -28.93 -0.36 15.41
C ALA A 501 -28.72 1.01 14.77
N VAL A 502 -27.64 1.72 15.10
CA VAL A 502 -27.28 3.01 14.46
C VAL A 502 -27.05 2.85 12.95
N MET A 503 -26.45 1.72 12.56
CA MET A 503 -26.20 1.35 11.17
C MET A 503 -27.46 0.83 10.44
N GLY A 504 -28.59 0.72 11.14
CA GLY A 504 -29.85 0.24 10.57
C GLY A 504 -29.83 -1.26 10.23
N LEU A 505 -29.10 -2.05 11.01
CA LEU A 505 -29.21 -3.51 11.04
C LEU A 505 -30.20 -3.89 12.13
N ASP A 506 -31.29 -4.55 11.77
CA ASP A 506 -32.23 -5.05 12.77
C ASP A 506 -31.66 -6.28 13.50
N GLN A 507 -32.33 -6.71 14.58
CA GLN A 507 -31.87 -7.84 15.38
C GLN A 507 -31.81 -9.15 14.56
N ALA A 508 -32.74 -9.37 13.63
CA ALA A 508 -32.77 -10.58 12.82
C ALA A 508 -31.61 -10.58 11.80
N GLU A 509 -31.32 -9.43 11.19
CA GLU A 509 -30.19 -9.25 10.28
C GLU A 509 -28.84 -9.35 11.00
N ALA A 510 -28.72 -8.77 12.20
CA ALA A 510 -27.53 -8.86 13.02
C ALA A 510 -27.25 -10.30 13.46
N GLU A 511 -28.29 -11.03 13.91
CA GLU A 511 -28.18 -12.44 14.27
C GLU A 511 -27.88 -13.31 13.04
N GLU A 512 -28.54 -13.05 11.90
CA GLU A 512 -28.29 -13.77 10.66
C GLU A 512 -26.83 -13.62 10.23
N LYS A 513 -26.29 -12.39 10.19
CA LYS A 513 -24.94 -12.12 9.67
C LYS A 513 -23.83 -12.38 10.69
N PHE A 514 -24.05 -11.99 11.94
CA PHE A 514 -23.02 -11.93 12.98
C PHE A 514 -23.36 -12.70 14.26
N GLY A 515 -24.45 -13.50 14.27
CA GLY A 515 -24.90 -14.24 15.45
C GLY A 515 -23.82 -15.10 16.10
N PHE A 516 -22.95 -15.74 15.30
CA PHE A 516 -21.84 -16.54 15.82
C PHE A 516 -20.82 -15.71 16.63
N LEU A 517 -20.59 -14.44 16.25
CA LEU A 517 -19.71 -13.53 16.97
C LEU A 517 -20.41 -13.00 18.24
N LEU A 518 -21.68 -12.59 18.11
CA LEU A 518 -22.48 -12.11 19.23
C LEU A 518 -22.67 -13.18 20.31
N GLU A 519 -22.86 -14.44 19.90
CA GLU A 519 -22.91 -15.60 20.78
C GLU A 519 -21.56 -15.81 21.46
N ALA A 520 -20.44 -15.76 20.73
CA ALA A 520 -19.10 -15.89 21.31
C ALA A 520 -18.84 -14.86 22.41
N PHE A 521 -19.32 -13.62 22.26
CA PHE A 521 -19.18 -12.57 23.28
C PHE A 521 -19.91 -12.88 24.59
N THR A 522 -20.91 -13.76 24.58
CA THR A 522 -21.60 -14.18 25.82
C THR A 522 -20.79 -15.14 26.69
N PHE A 523 -19.73 -15.73 26.15
CA PHE A 523 -18.86 -16.68 26.86
C PHE A 523 -17.58 -16.03 27.43
N GLY A 524 -17.65 -14.75 27.78
CA GLY A 524 -16.57 -14.04 28.46
C GLY A 524 -15.47 -13.55 27.52
N ALA A 525 -15.86 -12.85 26.44
CA ALA A 525 -14.89 -12.19 25.56
C ALA A 525 -14.05 -11.16 26.34
N PRO A 526 -12.71 -11.20 26.25
CA PRO A 526 -11.86 -10.23 26.91
C PRO A 526 -11.92 -8.87 26.20
N PRO A 527 -11.55 -7.76 26.86
CA PRO A 527 -11.13 -6.55 26.15
C PRO A 527 -10.01 -6.93 25.17
N HIS A 528 -10.10 -6.51 23.92
CA HIS A 528 -9.12 -6.83 22.90
C HIS A 528 -9.05 -5.73 21.86
N GLY A 529 -7.91 -5.66 21.18
CA GLY A 529 -7.64 -4.68 20.14
C GLY A 529 -6.58 -5.20 19.19
N GLY A 530 -6.44 -4.56 18.04
CA GLY A 530 -5.45 -5.00 17.08
C GLY A 530 -5.23 -4.01 15.96
N ILE A 531 -4.39 -4.43 15.01
CA ILE A 531 -3.97 -3.63 13.87
C ILE A 531 -3.70 -4.55 12.68
N ALA A 532 -3.93 -4.05 11.48
CA ALA A 532 -3.50 -4.70 10.25
C ALA A 532 -2.64 -3.74 9.43
N PHE A 533 -1.47 -4.21 9.00
CA PHE A 533 -0.59 -3.44 8.12
C PHE A 533 -0.82 -3.81 6.66
N GLY A 534 -0.88 -2.81 5.78
CA GLY A 534 -0.86 -2.96 4.34
C GLY A 534 0.51 -3.44 3.87
N TRP A 535 0.73 -4.76 3.90
CA TRP A 535 2.06 -5.34 3.76
C TRP A 535 2.70 -5.07 2.41
N ASP A 536 1.91 -5.11 1.34
CA ASP A 536 2.39 -4.79 -0.01
C ASP A 536 2.85 -3.33 -0.12
N ARG A 537 2.14 -2.41 0.54
CA ARG A 537 2.46 -0.98 0.53
C ARG A 537 3.73 -0.68 1.33
N ILE A 538 3.92 -1.29 2.49
CA ILE A 538 5.18 -1.19 3.26
C ILE A 538 6.36 -1.68 2.41
N ASN A 539 6.21 -2.84 1.76
CA ASN A 539 7.28 -3.39 0.92
C ASN A 539 7.60 -2.49 -0.28
N ALA A 540 6.57 -1.87 -0.90
CA ALA A 540 6.76 -0.91 -1.99
C ALA A 540 7.54 0.32 -1.53
N LEU A 541 7.18 0.88 -0.37
CA LEU A 541 7.90 2.00 0.26
C LEU A 541 9.37 1.63 0.53
N LEU A 542 9.63 0.53 1.23
CA LEU A 542 10.99 0.07 1.54
C LEU A 542 11.83 -0.20 0.29
N SER A 543 11.19 -0.66 -0.80
CA SER A 543 11.83 -0.89 -2.09
C SER A 543 11.94 0.37 -2.97
N ARG A 544 11.38 1.50 -2.51
CA ARG A 544 11.31 2.78 -3.24
C ARG A 544 10.70 2.65 -4.63
N VAL A 545 9.57 1.94 -4.72
CA VAL A 545 8.80 1.74 -5.96
C VAL A 545 7.39 2.30 -5.81
N ASP A 546 6.88 2.95 -6.86
CA ASP A 546 5.58 3.61 -6.83
C ASP A 546 4.39 2.64 -6.86
N SER A 547 4.60 1.41 -7.32
CA SER A 547 3.54 0.41 -7.51
C SER A 547 3.79 -0.83 -6.68
N ILE A 548 2.76 -1.27 -5.96
CA ILE A 548 2.80 -2.54 -5.20
C ILE A 548 3.00 -3.77 -6.08
N ARG A 549 2.76 -3.66 -7.40
CA ARG A 549 3.00 -4.74 -8.37
C ARG A 549 4.48 -5.13 -8.43
N GLU A 550 5.38 -4.19 -8.15
CA GLU A 550 6.82 -4.45 -8.18
C GLU A 550 7.29 -5.35 -7.03
N VAL A 551 6.54 -5.38 -5.92
CA VAL A 551 6.85 -6.18 -4.72
C VAL A 551 5.97 -7.42 -4.57
N ILE A 552 5.17 -7.73 -5.58
CA ILE A 552 4.36 -8.95 -5.69
C ILE A 552 4.98 -9.82 -6.79
N ALA A 553 5.11 -11.12 -6.52
CA ALA A 553 5.76 -12.02 -7.48
C ALA A 553 5.02 -12.08 -8.82
N PHE A 554 3.69 -12.27 -8.77
CA PHE A 554 2.81 -12.41 -9.93
C PHE A 554 1.54 -11.54 -9.76
N PRO A 555 1.66 -10.21 -9.94
CA PRO A 555 0.55 -9.28 -9.72
C PRO A 555 -0.44 -9.30 -10.89
N LYS A 556 -1.63 -8.75 -10.65
CA LYS A 556 -2.66 -8.46 -11.65
C LYS A 556 -2.55 -7.02 -12.16
N THR A 557 -3.00 -6.77 -13.39
CA THR A 557 -3.10 -5.42 -13.97
C THR A 557 -4.35 -4.67 -13.48
N GLY A 558 -4.53 -3.42 -13.90
CA GLY A 558 -5.65 -2.54 -13.51
C GLY A 558 -7.07 -3.00 -13.92
N GLY A 559 -7.22 -4.21 -14.45
CA GLY A 559 -8.52 -4.85 -14.70
C GLY A 559 -8.69 -6.19 -13.98
N GLY A 560 -7.80 -6.52 -13.02
CA GLY A 560 -7.78 -7.83 -12.37
C GLY A 560 -7.27 -8.95 -13.29
N VAL A 561 -6.69 -8.60 -14.43
CA VAL A 561 -6.18 -9.54 -15.43
C VAL A 561 -4.77 -9.97 -15.07
N ASP A 562 -4.47 -11.25 -15.30
CA ASP A 562 -3.14 -11.84 -15.22
C ASP A 562 -2.58 -12.05 -16.65
N PRO A 563 -1.68 -11.16 -17.15
CA PRO A 563 -1.10 -11.32 -18.48
C PRO A 563 -0.18 -12.54 -18.61
N LEU A 564 0.27 -13.14 -17.51
CA LEU A 564 1.15 -14.31 -17.51
C LEU A 564 0.36 -15.58 -17.82
N THR A 565 -0.84 -15.71 -17.24
CA THR A 565 -1.67 -16.92 -17.34
C THR A 565 -2.94 -16.72 -18.15
N ASP A 566 -3.17 -15.52 -18.68
CA ASP A 566 -4.40 -15.10 -19.35
C ASP A 566 -5.66 -15.27 -18.47
N ALA A 567 -5.54 -15.05 -17.15
CA ALA A 567 -6.66 -15.15 -16.21
C ALA A 567 -7.36 -13.79 -16.00
N PRO A 568 -8.66 -13.75 -15.69
CA PRO A 568 -9.60 -14.87 -15.65
C PRO A 568 -9.96 -15.38 -17.06
N ALA A 569 -10.36 -16.66 -17.16
CA ALA A 569 -10.74 -17.31 -18.42
C ALA A 569 -12.08 -18.06 -18.28
N PRO A 570 -12.82 -18.28 -19.40
CA PRO A 570 -14.03 -19.10 -19.37
C PRO A 570 -13.77 -20.51 -18.88
N ILE A 571 -14.66 -21.04 -18.03
CA ILE A 571 -14.67 -22.44 -17.62
C ILE A 571 -15.41 -23.32 -18.63
N THR A 572 -15.16 -24.63 -18.58
CA THR A 572 -15.88 -25.59 -19.41
C THR A 572 -17.34 -25.74 -18.95
N ALA A 573 -18.22 -26.15 -19.87
CA ALA A 573 -19.62 -26.43 -19.55
C ALA A 573 -19.78 -27.54 -18.49
N GLN A 574 -18.84 -28.48 -18.44
CA GLN A 574 -18.81 -29.53 -17.42
C GLN A 574 -18.56 -28.95 -16.02
N GLN A 575 -17.50 -28.15 -15.86
CA GLN A 575 -17.19 -27.48 -14.59
C GLN A 575 -18.35 -26.61 -14.11
N ARG A 576 -18.98 -25.86 -15.02
CA ARG A 576 -20.15 -25.02 -14.69
C ARG A 576 -21.30 -25.85 -14.13
N ARG A 577 -21.64 -26.99 -14.76
CA ARG A 577 -22.70 -27.90 -14.31
C ARG A 577 -22.38 -28.51 -12.94
N GLU A 578 -21.14 -28.91 -12.72
CA GLU A 578 -20.70 -29.53 -11.47
C GLU A 578 -20.65 -28.52 -10.31
N SER A 579 -20.38 -27.24 -10.57
CA SER A 579 -20.25 -26.21 -9.53
C SER A 579 -21.53 -25.90 -8.76
N GLY A 580 -22.71 -26.20 -9.32
CA GLY A 580 -23.99 -25.83 -8.74
C GLY A 580 -24.32 -24.33 -8.83
N ILE A 581 -23.56 -23.53 -9.60
CA ILE A 581 -23.77 -22.08 -9.76
C ILE A 581 -25.12 -21.72 -10.39
N ASP A 582 -25.68 -22.62 -11.20
CA ASP A 582 -27.00 -22.46 -11.84
C ASP A 582 -28.16 -22.99 -11.01
N ALA A 583 -27.90 -23.48 -9.80
CA ALA A 583 -28.96 -23.98 -8.93
C ALA A 583 -29.90 -22.83 -8.56
N LYS A 584 -31.21 -23.08 -8.67
CA LYS A 584 -32.22 -22.13 -8.22
C LYS A 584 -32.31 -22.24 -6.70
N PRO A 585 -32.15 -21.14 -5.94
CA PRO A 585 -32.33 -21.19 -4.49
C PRO A 585 -33.75 -21.69 -4.17
N GLU A 586 -33.87 -22.62 -3.22
CA GLU A 586 -35.18 -22.95 -2.65
C GLU A 586 -35.73 -21.70 -1.95
N LYS A 587 -37.01 -21.40 -2.16
CA LYS A 587 -37.67 -20.32 -1.42
C LYS A 587 -37.66 -20.71 0.05
N VAL A 588 -36.85 -20.03 0.84
CA VAL A 588 -36.95 -20.09 2.29
C VAL A 588 -38.26 -19.39 2.66
N ASP A 589 -39.29 -20.15 2.99
CA ASP A 589 -40.49 -19.61 3.64
C ASP A 589 -40.05 -19.06 4.99
N ARG A 590 -39.88 -17.73 5.07
CA ARG A 590 -39.58 -17.02 6.32
C ARG A 590 -40.79 -17.18 7.24
N ALA A 591 -40.64 -17.97 8.30
CA ALA A 591 -41.64 -18.16 9.35
C ALA A 591 -41.62 -16.99 10.35
#